data_AF-A0A3D4VXX2-F1
#
_entry.id   AF-A0A3D4VXX2-F1
#
_cell.length_a   1.000
_cell.length_b   1.000
_cell.length_c   1.000
_cell.angle_alpha   90.00
_cell.angle_beta   90.00
_cell.angle_gamma   90.00
#
_symmetry.space_group_name_H-M   'P 1'
#
loop_
_entity.id
_entity.type
_entity.pdbx_description
1 polymer ?
#
loop_
_entity_poly.entity_id
_entity_poly.type
_entity_poly.pdbx_seq_one_letter_code
_entity_poly.pdbx_strand_id
1 'polypeptide(L)'
;MRVVVFSGTTEGRVFSKQLAALGAEVLVSVATPLGAEEQGERSGITVHCGRLTPEEMTALLQGADLCVDATHPYAVEATRNIRAA
;
A
#
# COMPACT_ATOMS: atom_id res chain seq x y z
N MET A 1 -3.14 15.15 0.23
CA MET A 1 -2.96 14.17 -0.86
C MET A 1 -3.05 12.79 -0.25
N ARG A 2 -3.99 11.98 -0.71
CA ARG A 2 -4.20 10.60 -0.25
C ARG A 2 -3.49 9.63 -1.19
N VAL A 3 -2.55 8.86 -0.66
CA VAL A 3 -1.76 7.89 -1.44
C VAL A 3 -2.04 6.49 -0.93
N VAL A 4 -2.29 5.55 -1.85
CA VAL A 4 -2.38 4.13 -1.55
C VAL A 4 -1.12 3.44 -2.06
N VAL A 5 -0.38 2.79 -1.16
CA VAL A 5 0.84 2.03 -1.48
C VAL A 5 0.57 0.55 -1.21
N PHE A 6 0.47 -0.24 -2.27
CA PHE A 6 0.51 -1.70 -2.14
C PHE A 6 1.97 -2.12 -1.95
N SER A 7 2.31 -2.57 -0.75
CA SER A 7 3.68 -2.80 -0.30
C SER A 7 3.97 -4.30 -0.13
N GLY A 8 5.02 -4.63 0.60
CA GLY A 8 5.57 -5.99 0.73
C GLY A 8 7.03 -6.08 0.29
N THR A 9 7.68 -4.93 0.09
CA THR A 9 9.10 -4.79 -0.25
C THR A 9 9.75 -3.74 0.65
N THR A 10 11.07 -3.71 0.66
CA THR A 10 11.80 -2.66 1.39
C THR A 10 11.55 -1.29 0.76
N GLU A 11 11.46 -1.24 -0.56
CA GLU A 11 11.21 -0.07 -1.38
C GLU A 11 9.85 0.55 -1.04
N GLY A 12 8.78 -0.26 -1.02
CA GLY A 12 7.45 0.21 -0.64
C GLY A 12 7.39 0.77 0.77
N ARG A 13 8.11 0.14 1.71
CA ARG A 13 8.23 0.62 3.10
C ARG A 13 9.01 1.93 3.23
N VAL A 14 10.10 2.09 2.50
CA VAL A 14 10.90 3.33 2.52
C VAL A 14 10.11 4.46 1.88
N PHE A 15 9.48 4.20 0.74
CA PHE A 15 8.71 5.16 -0.02
C PHE A 15 7.49 5.68 0.77
N SER A 16 6.73 4.79 1.40
CA SER A 16 5.58 5.18 2.23
C SER A 16 5.98 6.09 3.40
N LYS A 17 7.13 5.82 4.04
CA LYS A 17 7.67 6.65 5.12
C LYS A 17 8.08 8.04 4.63
N GLN A 18 8.68 8.14 3.46
CA GLN A 18 9.06 9.42 2.86
C GLN A 18 7.84 10.24 2.46
N LEU A 19 6.82 9.62 1.86
CA LEU A 19 5.57 10.30 1.52
C LEU A 19 4.87 10.88 2.75
N ALA A 20 4.75 10.09 3.83
CA ALA A 20 4.16 10.56 5.07
C ALA A 20 4.96 11.73 5.68
N ALA A 21 6.30 11.68 5.63
CA ALA A 21 7.17 12.77 6.08
C ALA A 21 7.00 14.07 5.27
N LEU A 22 6.53 13.97 4.02
CA LEU A 22 6.18 15.12 3.17
C LEU A 22 4.74 15.62 3.39
N GLY A 23 3.99 15.03 4.33
CA GLY A 23 2.63 15.44 4.68
C GLY A 23 1.53 14.76 3.88
N ALA A 24 1.82 13.68 3.15
CA ALA A 24 0.78 12.87 2.52
C ALA A 24 0.07 11.98 3.56
N GLU A 25 -1.23 11.74 3.33
CA GLU A 25 -1.98 10.70 4.03
C GLU A 25 -1.77 9.39 3.28
N VAL A 26 -1.01 8.47 3.87
CA VAL A 26 -0.58 7.25 3.20
C VAL A 26 -1.32 6.06 3.79
N LEU A 27 -2.07 5.35 2.95
CA LEU A 27 -2.56 4.02 3.26
C LEU A 27 -1.60 2.99 2.67
N VAL A 28 -1.01 2.16 3.52
CA VAL A 28 -0.13 1.06 3.12
C VAL A 28 -0.91 -0.24 3.20
N SER A 29 -1.01 -0.98 2.10
CA SER A 29 -1.61 -2.32 2.06
C SER A 29 -0.55 -3.39 1.99
N VAL A 30 -0.59 -4.36 2.91
CA VAL A 30 0.33 -5.50 2.98
C VAL A 30 -0.43 -6.80 3.17
N ALA A 31 0.03 -7.86 2.52
CA ALA A 31 -0.67 -9.14 2.50
C ALA A 31 -0.53 -9.97 3.78
N THR A 32 0.42 -9.65 4.66
CA THR A 32 0.78 -10.48 5.82
C THR A 32 1.02 -9.66 7.08
N PRO A 33 0.83 -10.26 8.27
CA PRO A 33 1.16 -9.62 9.55
C PRO A 33 2.62 -9.15 9.64
N LEU A 34 3.56 -9.94 9.11
CA LEU A 34 4.98 -9.56 9.08
C LEU A 34 5.19 -8.26 8.30
N GLY A 35 4.56 -8.11 7.13
CA GLY A 35 4.65 -6.87 6.36
C GLY A 35 4.09 -5.66 7.11
N ALA A 36 3.06 -5.86 7.95
CA ALA A 36 2.49 -4.80 8.76
C ALA A 36 3.42 -4.40 9.92
N GLU A 37 4.00 -5.38 10.60
CA GLU A 37 5.03 -5.16 11.63
C GLU A 37 6.24 -4.43 11.06
N GLU A 38 6.72 -4.86 9.89
CA GLU A 38 7.84 -4.25 9.20
C GLU A 38 7.57 -2.79 8.79
N GLN A 39 6.35 -2.50 8.32
CA GLN A 39 5.95 -1.13 8.02
C GLN A 39 5.97 -0.27 9.28
N GLY A 40 5.36 -0.78 10.36
CA GLY A 40 5.22 -0.12 11.65
C GLY A 40 4.25 1.06 11.64
N GLU A 41 3.90 1.53 12.82
CA GLU A 41 3.02 2.69 13.00
C GLU A 41 3.80 4.01 12.89
N ARG A 42 3.25 4.97 12.14
CA ARG A 42 3.76 6.34 12.03
C ARG A 42 2.62 7.31 11.79
N SER A 43 2.79 8.55 12.25
CA SER A 43 1.89 9.64 11.87
C SER A 43 1.84 9.78 10.35
N GLY A 44 0.64 9.94 9.80
CA GLY A 44 0.39 10.00 8.36
C GLY A 44 0.38 8.65 7.65
N ILE A 45 0.56 7.52 8.36
CA ILE A 45 0.48 6.17 7.79
C ILE A 45 -0.62 5.36 8.47
N THR A 46 -1.54 4.83 7.66
CA THR A 46 -2.51 3.81 8.06
C THR A 46 -2.13 2.50 7.38
N VAL A 47 -2.06 1.39 8.13
CA VAL A 47 -1.71 0.08 7.56
C VAL A 47 -2.96 -0.80 7.45
N HIS A 48 -3.24 -1.28 6.25
CA HIS A 48 -4.15 -2.38 6.00
C HIS A 48 -3.35 -3.69 5.95
N CYS A 49 -3.70 -4.64 6.82
CA CYS A 49 -3.08 -5.97 6.85
C CYS A 49 -4.08 -7.02 6.40
N GLY A 50 -3.76 -7.73 5.32
CA GLY A 50 -4.60 -8.79 4.76
C GLY A 50 -4.49 -8.87 3.25
N ARG A 51 -4.87 -10.01 2.70
CA ARG A 51 -5.08 -10.12 1.25
C ARG A 51 -6.39 -9.43 0.89
N LEU A 52 -6.39 -8.74 -0.23
CA LEU A 52 -7.55 -8.06 -0.78
C LEU A 52 -8.06 -8.81 -2.01
N THR A 53 -9.37 -8.87 -2.18
CA THR A 53 -9.98 -9.22 -3.47
C THR A 53 -9.83 -8.05 -4.46
N PRO A 54 -10.02 -8.28 -5.77
CA PRO A 54 -10.03 -7.18 -6.74
C PRO A 54 -11.00 -6.05 -6.39
N GLU A 55 -12.21 -6.38 -5.94
CA GLU A 55 -13.24 -5.40 -5.58
C GLU A 55 -12.83 -4.58 -4.34
N GLU A 56 -12.20 -5.24 -3.37
CA GLU A 56 -11.65 -4.55 -2.20
C GLU A 56 -10.48 -3.64 -2.57
N MET A 57 -9.64 -4.03 -3.54
CA MET A 57 -8.58 -3.15 -4.07
C MET A 57 -9.18 -1.91 -4.76
N THR A 58 -10.22 -2.08 -5.57
CA THR A 58 -10.94 -0.95 -6.19
C THR A 58 -11.54 -0.03 -5.13
N ALA A 59 -12.21 -0.59 -4.12
CA ALA A 59 -12.77 0.20 -3.03
C ALA A 59 -11.68 0.96 -2.25
N LEU A 60 -10.53 0.33 -2.02
CA LEU A 60 -9.39 0.94 -1.34
C LEU A 60 -8.85 2.16 -2.12
N LEU A 61 -8.85 2.07 -3.45
CA LEU A 61 -8.36 3.10 -4.36
C LEU A 61 -9.35 4.24 -4.61
N GLN A 62 -10.63 4.08 -4.27
CA GLN A 62 -11.61 5.15 -4.40
C GLN A 62 -11.17 6.39 -3.62
N GLY A 63 -11.10 7.54 -4.30
CA GLY A 63 -10.65 8.82 -3.73
C GLY A 63 -9.15 8.88 -3.40
N ALA A 64 -8.32 7.98 -3.93
CA ALA A 64 -6.87 8.11 -3.87
C ALA A 64 -6.40 9.06 -4.98
N ASP A 65 -5.50 9.98 -4.65
CA ASP A 65 -4.86 10.86 -5.63
C ASP A 65 -3.73 10.13 -6.37
N LEU A 66 -3.13 9.12 -5.73
CA LEU A 66 -2.00 8.34 -6.25
C LEU A 66 -2.09 6.89 -5.76
N CYS A 67 -1.90 5.95 -6.69
CA CYS A 67 -1.68 4.54 -6.43
C CYS A 67 -0.22 4.18 -6.74
N VAL A 68 0.43 3.47 -5.81
CA VAL A 68 1.79 2.95 -6.01
C VAL A 68 1.80 1.45 -5.77
N ASP A 69 2.15 0.70 -6.82
CA ASP A 69 2.48 -0.72 -6.73
C ASP A 69 3.96 -0.88 -6.40
N ALA A 70 4.24 -1.18 -5.14
CA ALA A 70 5.55 -1.56 -4.63
C ALA A 70 5.50 -2.98 -4.03
N THR A 71 4.64 -3.84 -4.59
CA THR A 71 4.57 -5.24 -4.20
C THR A 71 5.82 -6.00 -4.67
N HIS A 72 6.08 -7.17 -4.08
CA HIS A 72 7.21 -7.99 -4.50
C HIS A 72 7.04 -8.39 -5.99
N PRO A 73 8.11 -8.50 -6.81
CA PRO A 73 8.01 -8.91 -8.21
C PRO A 73 7.33 -10.27 -8.47
N TYR A 74 7.15 -11.07 -7.43
CA TYR A 74 6.46 -12.36 -7.49
C TYR A 74 4.95 -12.26 -7.20
N ALA A 75 4.46 -11.13 -6.71
CA ALA A 75 3.06 -10.84 -6.46
C ALA A 75 2.31 -10.45 -7.75
N VAL A 76 2.52 -11.21 -8.82
CA VAL A 76 2.03 -10.90 -10.18
C VAL A 76 0.51 -10.72 -10.22
N GLU A 77 -0.23 -11.51 -9.43
CA GLU A 77 -1.68 -11.39 -9.33
C GLU A 77 -2.11 -10.07 -8.66
N ALA A 78 -1.41 -9.64 -7.60
CA ALA A 78 -1.69 -8.37 -6.96
C ALA A 78 -1.44 -7.21 -7.94
N THR A 79 -0.29 -7.19 -8.62
CA THR A 79 0.00 -6.19 -9.67
C THR A 79 -1.08 -6.17 -10.77
N ARG A 80 -1.57 -7.35 -11.20
CA ARG A 80 -2.65 -7.42 -12.20
C ARG A 80 -3.93 -6.78 -11.68
N ASN A 81 -4.33 -7.09 -10.46
CA ASN A 81 -5.57 -6.58 -9.86
C ASN A 81 -5.46 -5.07 -9.59
N ILE A 82 -4.32 -4.59 -9.09
CA ILE A 82 -4.05 -3.15 -8.87
C ILE A 82 -4.18 -2.36 -10.17
N ARG A 83 -3.71 -2.91 -11.30
CA ARG A 83 -3.83 -2.25 -12.62
C ARG A 83 -5.25 -2.24 -13.17
N ALA A 84 -6.09 -3.17 -12.75
CA ALA A 84 -7.47 -3.28 -13.23
C ALA A 84 -8.46 -2.46 -12.40
N ALA A 85 -8.08 -2.11 -11.17
CA ALA A 85 -8.84 -1.32 -10.22
C ALA A 85 -8.80 0.18 -10.53
#